data_AF-A0A1Y3BZK9-F1
#
_entry.id   AF-A0A1Y3BZK9-F1
#
_cell.length_a   1.000
_cell.length_b   1.000
_cell.length_c   1.000
_cell.angle_alpha   90.00
_cell.angle_beta   90.00
_cell.angle_gamma   90.00
#
_symmetry.space_group_name_H-M   'P 1'
#
loop_
_entity.id
_entity.type
_entity.pdbx_description
1 polymer ?
#
loop_
_entity_poly.entity_id
_entity_poly.type
_entity_poly.pdbx_seq_one_letter_code
_entity_poly.pdbx_strand_id
1 'polypeptide(L)'
;MNSLSSGHGCFIWTSCLGYWIYVFNFLRGYWQELIETLAWAHERTPLANLIRWRDKPVALSIVQARLVGLAHFSVGYIFTYAAFLIASTSGKFG
;
A
#
# COMPACT_ATOMS: atom_id res chain seq x y z
N MET A 1 5.94 28.14 8.44
CA MET A 1 5.68 26.69 8.56
C MET A 1 6.97 26.05 9.01
N ASN A 2 7.03 25.65 10.27
CA ASN A 2 8.26 25.34 11.00
C ASN A 2 8.63 23.89 10.70
N SER A 3 9.92 23.56 10.54
CA SER A 3 10.39 22.20 10.21
C SER A 3 9.82 21.10 11.12
N LEU A 4 9.55 21.41 12.40
CA LEU A 4 8.86 20.55 13.37
C LEU A 4 7.40 20.24 13.00
N SER A 5 6.66 21.20 12.44
CA SER A 5 5.30 20.98 11.92
C SER A 5 5.32 20.13 10.66
N SER A 6 6.33 20.31 9.79
CA SER A 6 6.54 19.48 8.60
C SER A 6 6.92 18.04 8.94
N GLY A 7 7.75 17.82 9.97
CA GLY A 7 8.14 16.48 10.44
C GLY A 7 6.97 15.68 11.02
N HIS A 8 6.17 16.31 11.89
CA HIS A 8 4.95 15.67 12.42
C HIS A 8 3.88 15.45 11.33
N GLY A 9 3.73 16.39 10.40
CA GLY A 9 2.83 16.23 9.25
C GLY A 9 3.23 15.08 8.32
N CYS A 10 4.53 14.95 8.04
CA CYS A 10 5.08 13.84 7.26
C CYS A 10 4.84 12.49 7.96
N PHE A 11 5.10 12.41 9.27
CA PHE A 11 4.87 11.21 10.07
C PHE A 11 3.39 10.78 10.10
N ILE A 12 2.46 11.73 10.31
CA ILE A 12 1.03 11.45 10.31
C ILE A 12 0.59 10.98 8.91
N TRP A 13 1.09 11.63 7.85
CA TRP A 13 0.77 11.27 6.48
C TRP A 13 1.24 9.86 6.12
N THR A 14 2.50 9.50 6.42
CA THR A 14 3.02 8.15 6.15
C THR A 14 2.33 7.08 6.99
N SER A 15 1.99 7.38 8.25
CA SER A 15 1.28 6.44 9.14
C SER A 15 -0.15 6.17 8.66
N CYS A 16 -0.88 7.21 8.28
CA CYS A 16 -2.21 7.05 7.69
C CYS A 16 -2.15 6.21 6.42
N LEU A 17 -1.21 6.52 5.51
CA LEU A 17 -1.10 5.82 4.23
C LEU A 17 -0.76 4.34 4.43
N GLY A 18 0.13 4.00 5.38
CA GLY A 18 0.45 2.62 5.73
C GLY A 18 -0.74 1.84 6.32
N TYR A 19 -1.54 2.47 7.19
CA TYR A 19 -2.74 1.85 7.78
C TYR A 19 -3.79 1.54 6.71
N TRP A 20 -4.08 2.48 5.82
CA TRP A 20 -5.05 2.28 4.74
C TRP A 20 -4.62 1.16 3.78
N ILE A 21 -3.35 1.10 3.40
CA ILE A 21 -2.82 0.01 2.56
C ILE A 21 -2.98 -1.34 3.27
N TYR A 22 -2.64 -1.44 4.54
CA TYR A 22 -2.75 -2.69 5.30
C TYR A 22 -4.20 -3.21 5.35
N VAL A 23 -5.17 -2.32 5.62
CA VAL A 23 -6.60 -2.69 5.67
C VAL A 23 -7.11 -3.09 4.29
N PHE A 24 -6.74 -2.37 3.23
CA PHE A 24 -7.23 -2.64 1.87
C PHE A 24 -6.74 -3.99 1.33
N ASN A 25 -5.56 -4.45 1.75
CA ASN A 25 -5.00 -5.75 1.34
C ASN A 25 -5.76 -6.98 1.90
N PHE A 26 -6.63 -6.81 2.90
CA PHE A 26 -7.29 -7.95 3.56
C PHE A 26 -8.64 -8.37 2.90
N LEU A 27 -9.17 -7.58 1.96
CA LEU A 27 -10.48 -7.83 1.33
C LEU A 27 -10.41 -8.78 0.11
N ARG A 28 -10.05 -10.05 0.30
CA ARG A 28 -9.88 -11.02 -0.81
C ARG A 28 -11.10 -11.15 -1.73
N GLY A 29 -12.32 -11.17 -1.16
CA GLY A 29 -13.56 -11.31 -1.93
C GLY A 29 -13.78 -10.14 -2.89
N TYR A 30 -13.59 -8.91 -2.40
CA TYR A 30 -13.68 -7.69 -3.20
C TYR A 30 -12.68 -7.67 -4.35
N TRP A 31 -11.42 -8.03 -4.07
CA TRP A 31 -10.38 -8.01 -5.09
C TRP A 31 -10.59 -9.04 -6.19
N GLN A 32 -11.13 -10.23 -5.84
CA GLN A 32 -11.44 -11.24 -6.84
C GLN A 32 -12.53 -10.75 -7.80
N GLU A 33 -13.63 -10.20 -7.28
CA GLU A 33 -14.72 -9.65 -8.10
C GLU A 33 -14.24 -8.46 -8.97
N LEU A 34 -13.37 -7.61 -8.43
CA LEU A 34 -12.79 -6.48 -9.17
C LEU A 34 -11.85 -6.95 -10.30
N ILE A 35 -11.00 -7.95 -10.05
CA ILE A 35 -10.11 -8.50 -11.08
C ILE A 35 -10.91 -9.17 -12.20
N GLU A 36 -12.00 -9.86 -11.86
CA GLU A 36 -12.88 -10.50 -12.84
C GLU A 36 -13.60 -9.48 -13.74
N THR A 37 -14.13 -8.40 -13.17
CA THR A 37 -14.73 -7.31 -13.96
C THR A 37 -13.71 -6.57 -14.84
N LEU A 38 -12.48 -6.40 -14.35
CA LEU A 38 -11.40 -5.78 -15.12
C LEU A 38 -10.93 -6.66 -16.28
N ALA A 39 -10.77 -7.97 -16.04
CA ALA A 39 -10.41 -8.93 -17.07
C ALA A 39 -11.49 -9.00 -18.17
N TRP A 40 -12.76 -8.95 -17.78
CA TRP A 40 -13.89 -8.86 -18.71
C TRP A 40 -13.85 -7.58 -19.55
N ALA A 41 -13.54 -6.42 -18.96
CA ALA A 41 -13.43 -5.16 -19.68
C ALA A 41 -12.23 -5.14 -20.65
N HIS A 42 -11.12 -5.78 -20.26
CA HIS A 42 -9.91 -5.90 -21.08
C HIS A 42 -10.18 -6.68 -22.38
N GLU A 43 -10.93 -7.79 -22.30
CA GLU A 43 -11.31 -8.57 -23.49
C GLU A 43 -12.23 -7.81 -24.46
N ARG A 44 -13.03 -6.86 -23.95
CA ARG A 44 -13.97 -6.06 -24.77
C ARG A 44 -13.36 -4.77 -25.33
N THR A 45 -12.13 -4.45 -24.96
CA THR A 45 -11.45 -3.25 -25.44
C THR A 45 -10.58 -3.58 -26.66
N PRO A 46 -10.90 -3.08 -27.87
CA PRO A 46 -10.28 -3.53 -29.12
C PRO A 46 -8.77 -3.28 -29.21
N LEU A 47 -8.27 -2.22 -28.57
CA LEU A 47 -6.83 -1.91 -28.46
C LEU A 47 -6.12 -2.77 -27.41
N ALA A 48 -6.77 -3.08 -26.29
CA ALA A 48 -6.15 -3.82 -25.19
C ALA A 48 -6.12 -5.34 -25.44
N ASN A 49 -7.02 -5.86 -26.28
CA ASN A 49 -7.08 -7.27 -26.65
C ASN A 49 -5.87 -7.76 -27.48
N LEU A 50 -5.05 -6.83 -28.01
CA LEU A 50 -3.75 -7.18 -28.61
C LEU A 50 -2.75 -7.71 -27.56
N ILE A 51 -2.90 -7.30 -26.30
CA ILE A 51 -2.05 -7.73 -25.19
C ILE A 51 -2.84 -8.76 -24.38
N ARG A 52 -2.58 -10.04 -24.65
CA ARG A 52 -3.18 -11.14 -23.92
C ARG A 52 -2.25 -11.65 -22.82
N TRP A 53 -2.84 -11.91 -21.67
CA TRP A 53 -2.17 -12.48 -20.51
C TRP A 53 -1.91 -13.96 -20.78
N ARG A 54 -0.70 -14.43 -20.42
CA ARG A 54 -0.34 -15.87 -20.53
C ARG A 54 -1.03 -16.70 -19.45
N ASP A 55 -1.16 -16.13 -18.25
CA ASP A 55 -1.81 -16.73 -17.09
C ASP A 55 -3.03 -15.91 -16.68
N LYS A 56 -4.06 -16.56 -16.12
CA LYS A 56 -5.27 -15.87 -15.64
C LYS A 56 -4.92 -14.98 -14.43
N PRO A 57 -5.21 -13.67 -14.46
CA PRO A 57 -5.03 -12.83 -13.29
C PRO A 57 -6.02 -13.26 -12.21
N VAL A 58 -5.51 -13.58 -11.03
CA VAL A 58 -6.32 -14.02 -9.88
C VAL A 58 -5.87 -13.25 -8.64
N ALA A 59 -6.76 -13.06 -7.67
CA ALA A 59 -6.41 -12.40 -6.43
C ALA A 59 -5.32 -13.19 -5.67
N LEU A 60 -4.48 -12.48 -4.91
CA LEU A 60 -3.44 -13.10 -4.06
C LEU A 60 -4.05 -14.13 -3.10
N SER A 61 -3.34 -15.23 -2.85
CA SER A 61 -3.78 -16.22 -1.85
C SER A 61 -3.88 -15.58 -0.46
N ILE A 62 -4.73 -16.12 0.43
CA ILE A 62 -4.92 -15.58 1.80
C ILE A 62 -3.58 -15.49 2.55
N VAL A 63 -2.73 -16.51 2.43
CA VAL A 63 -1.44 -16.54 3.11
C VAL A 63 -0.48 -15.51 2.50
N GLN A 64 -0.47 -15.36 1.17
CA GLN A 64 0.33 -14.32 0.51
C GLN A 64 -0.16 -12.92 0.87
N ALA A 65 -1.46 -12.66 0.86
CA ALA A 65 -2.02 -11.37 1.24
C ALA A 65 -1.66 -11.00 2.69
N ARG A 66 -1.70 -11.98 3.61
CA ARG A 66 -1.25 -11.80 5.00
C ARG A 66 0.25 -11.52 5.10
N LEU A 67 1.08 -12.25 4.34
CA LEU A 67 2.53 -12.05 4.33
C LEU A 67 2.90 -10.68 3.77
N VAL A 68 2.28 -10.29 2.65
CA VAL A 68 2.46 -8.96 2.03
C VAL A 68 1.98 -7.86 3.00
N GLY A 69 0.85 -8.07 3.69
CA GLY A 69 0.37 -7.17 4.74
C GLY A 69 1.35 -7.04 5.91
N LEU A 70 1.95 -8.15 6.37
CA LEU A 70 2.94 -8.16 7.45
C LEU A 70 4.25 -7.45 7.03
N ALA A 71 4.70 -7.65 5.79
CA ALA A 71 5.86 -6.95 5.26
C ALA A 71 5.61 -5.43 5.21
N HIS A 72 4.44 -5.00 4.69
CA HIS A 72 4.07 -3.58 4.67
C HIS A 72 3.95 -2.99 6.08
N PHE A 73 3.32 -3.71 7.01
CA PHE A 73 3.20 -3.28 8.40
C PHE A 73 4.58 -3.10 9.05
N SER A 74 5.48 -4.07 8.89
CA SER A 74 6.82 -4.04 9.49
C SER A 74 7.66 -2.90 8.92
N VAL A 75 7.66 -2.74 7.59
CA VAL A 75 8.40 -1.67 6.91
C VAL A 75 7.83 -0.30 7.29
N GLY A 76 6.51 -0.14 7.25
CA GLY A 76 5.84 1.08 7.66
C GLY A 76 6.12 1.45 9.12
N TYR A 77 6.10 0.47 10.03
CA TYR A 77 6.43 0.66 11.45
C TYR A 77 7.85 1.19 11.65
N ILE A 78 8.84 0.59 10.96
CA ILE A 78 10.25 1.00 11.06
C ILE A 78 10.45 2.42 10.53
N PHE A 79 9.93 2.73 9.33
CA PHE A 79 10.09 4.07 8.75
C PHE A 79 9.40 5.16 9.57
N THR A 80 8.22 4.86 10.09
CA THR A 80 7.44 5.77 10.94
C THR A 80 8.21 6.06 12.23
N TYR A 81 8.67 5.02 12.93
CA TYR A 81 9.45 5.17 14.15
C TYR A 81 10.79 5.89 13.92
N ALA A 82 11.50 5.58 12.83
CA ALA A 82 12.74 6.24 12.47
C ALA A 82 12.54 7.75 12.20
N ALA A 83 11.47 8.12 11.47
CA ALA A 83 11.13 9.51 11.23
C ALA A 83 10.79 10.26 12.53
N PHE A 84 10.08 9.63 13.46
CA PHE A 84 9.82 10.21 14.78
C PHE A 84 11.09 10.38 15.62
N LEU A 85 11.98 9.37 15.64
CA LEU A 85 13.26 9.46 16.33
C LEU A 85 14.11 10.62 15.81
N ILE A 86 14.24 10.74 14.48
CA ILE A 86 15.02 11.81 13.86
C ILE A 86 14.39 13.17 14.17
N ALA A 87 13.08 13.33 14.00
CA ALA A 87 12.39 14.60 14.25
C ALA A 87 12.44 15.04 15.74
N SER A 88 12.35 14.09 16.68
CA SER A 88 12.36 14.38 18.12
C SER A 88 13.77 14.66 18.67
N THR A 89 14.81 14.11 18.05
CA THR A 89 16.21 14.34 18.45
C THR A 89 16.84 15.54 17.72
N SER A 90 16.53 15.76 16.44
CA SER A 90 17.10 16.87 15.67
C SER A 90 16.66 18.25 16.15
N GLY A 91 15.50 18.37 16.81
CA GLY A 91 15.03 19.63 17.39
C GLY A 91 15.69 20.02 18.71
N LYS A 92 16.42 19.11 19.37
CA LYS A 92 17.04 19.32 20.69
C LYS A 92 18.55 19.60 20.63
N PHE A 93 19.19 19.32 19.48
CA PHE A 93 20.63 19.49 19.23
C PHE A 93 20.94 20.35 17.99
N GLY A 94 19.95 21.10 17.49
CA GLY A 94 20.09 22.08 16.42
C GLY A 94 20.09 23.50 16.95
#